data_AF-A0A7K9YCG4-F1
#
_entry.id   AF-A0A7K9YCG4-F1
#
_cell.length_a   1.000
_cell.length_b   1.000
_cell.length_c   1.000
_cell.angle_alpha   90.00
_cell.angle_beta   90.00
_cell.angle_gamma   90.00
#
_symmetry.space_group_name_H-M   'P 1'
#
loop_
_entity.id
_entity.type
_entity.pdbx_description
1 polymer ?
#
loop_
_entity_poly.entity_id
_entity_poly.type
_entity_poly.pdbx_seq_one_letter_code
_entity_poly.pdbx_strand_id
1 'polypeptide(L)'
;RLMHGSVKHRLHWECPPETVPFDPLLVTLAEGLRETKHPYTFVSKEGFKELLLTEGADEKAIPLLPRLVPVLKAALAHSDDEVFERGLDAVVQLSAVVGPSLNDHLKHLLTNLARRLMDKKFREKITVALQKLEQYGGKATVTIIKSKIPTYCSIFP
;
A
#
# COMPACT_ATOMS: atom_id res chain seq x y z
N ARG A 1 -1.56 19.46 -11.33
CA ARG A 1 -1.54 20.74 -10.55
C ARG A 1 -2.35 20.58 -9.25
N LEU A 2 -1.99 21.27 -8.16
CA LEU A 2 -2.78 21.26 -6.91
C LEU A 2 -3.81 22.39 -6.96
N MET A 3 -5.09 22.06 -6.77
CA MET A 3 -6.17 23.04 -6.71
C MET A 3 -6.61 23.21 -5.26
N HIS A 4 -6.46 24.42 -4.72
CA HIS A 4 -7.05 24.82 -3.44
C HIS A 4 -8.48 25.30 -3.69
N GLY A 5 -9.40 24.35 -3.90
CA GLY A 5 -10.83 24.59 -3.96
C GLY A 5 -11.53 23.90 -2.79
N SER A 6 -12.34 24.64 -2.04
CA SER A 6 -13.12 24.15 -0.91
C SER A 6 -13.92 22.89 -1.30
N VAL A 7 -13.79 21.83 -0.50
CA VAL A 7 -14.49 20.54 -0.59
C VAL A 7 -13.81 19.49 -1.50
N LYS A 8 -12.98 18.64 -0.86
CA LYS A 8 -12.24 17.45 -1.38
C LYS A 8 -11.01 17.77 -2.23
N HIS A 9 -9.84 17.72 -1.59
CA HIS A 9 -8.55 17.73 -2.26
C HIS A 9 -8.43 16.50 -3.18
N ARG A 10 -8.59 16.70 -4.50
CA ARG A 10 -8.30 15.71 -5.55
C ARG A 10 -7.17 16.22 -6.42
N LEU A 11 -6.37 15.32 -6.99
CA LEU A 11 -5.36 15.74 -7.94
C LEU A 11 -6.02 16.13 -9.26
N HIS A 12 -5.51 17.20 -9.87
CA HIS A 12 -5.85 17.52 -11.24
C HIS A 12 -4.83 16.86 -12.16
N TRP A 13 -5.29 15.79 -12.83
CA TRP A 13 -4.56 15.09 -13.88
C TRP A 13 -4.70 15.83 -15.21
N GLU A 14 -3.58 15.96 -15.93
CA GLU A 14 -3.57 16.62 -17.26
C GLU A 14 -4.13 15.71 -18.37
N CYS A 15 -4.20 14.41 -18.11
CA CYS A 15 -4.83 13.39 -18.96
C CYS A 15 -5.69 12.45 -18.10
N PRO A 16 -6.64 11.70 -18.67
CA PRO A 16 -7.42 10.72 -17.91
C PRO A 16 -6.50 9.72 -17.20
N PRO A 17 -6.65 9.48 -15.88
CA PRO A 17 -5.80 8.56 -15.12
C PRO A 17 -5.63 7.18 -15.75
N GLU A 18 -6.67 6.70 -16.43
CA GLU A 18 -6.72 5.40 -17.11
C GLU A 18 -5.72 5.32 -18.27
N THR A 19 -5.36 6.46 -18.87
CA THR A 19 -4.40 6.56 -19.97
C THR A 19 -2.96 6.74 -19.50
N VAL A 20 -2.76 6.96 -18.19
CA VAL A 20 -1.45 7.24 -17.63
C VAL A 20 -0.64 5.94 -17.53
N PRO A 21 0.62 5.93 -18.02
CA PRO A 21 1.49 4.78 -17.83
C PRO A 21 1.88 4.64 -16.35
N PHE A 22 1.71 3.44 -15.79
CA PHE A 22 2.11 3.15 -14.41
C PHE A 22 3.63 3.07 -14.25
N ASP A 23 4.36 2.70 -15.30
CA ASP A 23 5.83 2.74 -15.30
C ASP A 23 6.29 4.06 -15.92
N PRO A 24 7.10 4.89 -15.22
CA PRO A 24 7.62 4.71 -13.86
C PRO A 24 6.72 5.28 -12.76
N LEU A 25 5.61 5.92 -13.12
CA LEU A 25 4.86 6.81 -12.25
C LEU A 25 4.39 6.17 -10.92
N LEU A 26 3.80 4.98 -10.96
CA LEU A 26 3.30 4.30 -9.76
C LEU A 26 4.45 4.00 -8.78
N VAL A 27 5.62 3.63 -9.29
CA VAL A 27 6.81 3.39 -8.46
C VAL A 27 7.30 4.70 -7.85
N THR A 28 7.37 5.78 -8.63
CA THR A 28 7.76 7.11 -8.13
C THR A 28 6.81 7.62 -7.05
N LEU A 29 5.50 7.42 -7.22
CA LEU A 29 4.51 7.79 -6.21
C LEU A 29 4.65 6.94 -4.94
N ALA A 30 4.96 5.64 -5.08
CA ALA A 30 5.25 4.78 -3.94
C ALA A 30 6.50 5.24 -3.17
N GLU A 31 7.54 5.70 -3.88
CA GLU A 31 8.77 6.24 -3.26
C GLU A 31 8.46 7.50 -2.47
N GLY A 32 7.62 8.36 -3.04
CA GLY A 32 7.15 9.60 -2.43
C GLY A 32 6.29 9.43 -1.18
N LEU A 33 5.81 8.22 -0.85
CA LEU A 33 5.07 7.97 0.40
C LEU A 33 5.91 8.25 1.66
N ARG A 34 7.25 8.24 1.51
CA ARG A 34 8.22 8.56 2.56
C ARG A 34 8.49 10.05 2.70
N GLU A 35 8.00 10.88 1.77
CA GLU A 35 8.14 12.33 1.87
C GLU A 35 7.35 12.89 3.05
N THR A 36 7.93 13.88 3.71
CA THR A 36 7.36 14.57 4.89
C THR A 36 7.04 16.04 4.63
N LYS A 37 7.37 16.54 3.44
CA LYS A 37 7.17 17.95 3.06
C LYS A 37 5.93 18.09 2.18
N HIS A 38 5.06 19.03 2.54
CA HIS A 38 3.99 19.47 1.65
C HIS A 38 4.59 20.24 0.44
N PRO A 39 4.11 20.02 -0.80
CA PRO A 39 2.97 19.17 -1.17
C PRO A 39 3.30 17.72 -1.56
N TYR A 40 4.56 17.32 -1.54
CA TYR A 40 5.01 16.02 -2.04
C TYR A 40 4.31 14.83 -1.37
N THR A 41 4.08 14.91 -0.05
CA THR A 41 3.32 13.90 0.69
C THR A 41 1.88 13.73 0.16
N PHE A 42 1.19 14.85 -0.13
CA PHE A 42 -0.18 14.81 -0.63
C PHE A 42 -0.24 14.27 -2.06
N VAL A 43 0.65 14.76 -2.93
CA VAL A 43 0.72 14.31 -4.33
C VAL A 43 1.01 12.81 -4.41
N SER A 44 1.97 12.34 -3.63
CA SER A 44 2.37 10.92 -3.63
C SER A 44 1.24 10.03 -3.12
N LYS A 45 0.61 10.42 -2.00
CA LYS A 45 -0.48 9.67 -1.39
C LYS A 45 -1.71 9.57 -2.28
N GLU A 46 -2.24 10.71 -2.74
CA GLU A 46 -3.45 10.70 -3.55
C GLU A 46 -3.18 10.18 -4.95
N GLY A 47 -2.00 10.45 -5.52
CA GLY A 47 -1.64 9.95 -6.85
C GLY A 47 -1.53 8.43 -6.87
N PHE A 48 -0.87 7.85 -5.87
CA PHE A 48 -0.76 6.39 -5.74
C PHE A 48 -2.15 5.75 -5.65
N LYS A 49 -3.03 6.31 -4.81
CA LYS A 49 -4.40 5.83 -4.64
C LYS A 49 -5.23 5.98 -5.91
N GLU A 50 -5.22 7.14 -6.55
CA GLU A 50 -6.03 7.43 -7.73
C GLU A 50 -5.62 6.56 -8.93
N LEU A 51 -4.32 6.31 -9.13
CA LEU A 51 -3.86 5.35 -10.15
C LEU A 51 -4.39 3.94 -9.88
N LEU A 52 -4.27 3.45 -8.64
CA LEU A 52 -4.74 2.11 -8.27
C LEU A 52 -6.25 1.92 -8.39
N LEU A 53 -7.03 3.01 -8.45
CA LEU A 53 -8.49 2.96 -8.66
C LEU A 53 -8.90 2.97 -10.13
N THR A 54 -7.96 3.07 -11.07
CA THR A 54 -8.25 3.04 -12.50
C THR A 54 -8.64 1.64 -12.99
N GLU A 55 -9.42 1.58 -14.05
CA GLU A 55 -9.75 0.33 -14.72
C GLU A 55 -8.48 -0.32 -15.31
N GLY A 56 -8.32 -1.63 -15.11
CA GLY A 56 -7.12 -2.38 -15.51
C GLY A 56 -5.86 -2.04 -14.70
N ALA A 57 -5.99 -1.44 -13.52
CA ALA A 57 -4.85 -1.12 -12.66
C ALA A 57 -4.04 -2.36 -12.24
N ASP A 58 -4.67 -3.52 -12.15
CA ASP A 58 -4.04 -4.81 -11.86
C ASP A 58 -3.06 -5.24 -12.96
N GLU A 59 -3.49 -5.23 -14.22
CA GLU A 59 -2.65 -5.57 -15.38
C GLU A 59 -1.39 -4.68 -15.45
N LYS A 60 -1.52 -3.42 -15.03
CA LYS A 60 -0.43 -2.43 -15.02
C LYS A 60 0.44 -2.49 -13.76
N ALA A 61 -0.13 -2.82 -12.59
CA ALA A 61 0.58 -2.85 -11.31
C ALA A 61 1.34 -4.16 -11.07
N ILE A 62 0.79 -5.31 -11.50
CA ILE A 62 1.39 -6.63 -11.28
C ILE A 62 2.84 -6.70 -11.82
N PRO A 63 3.16 -6.24 -13.05
CA PRO A 63 4.53 -6.26 -13.56
C PRO A 63 5.51 -5.41 -12.73
N LEU A 64 5.01 -4.44 -11.97
CA LEU A 64 5.80 -3.51 -11.17
C LEU A 64 6.02 -3.98 -9.73
N LEU A 65 5.39 -5.09 -9.29
CA LEU A 65 5.53 -5.63 -7.94
C LEU A 65 6.99 -5.79 -7.47
N PRO A 66 7.94 -6.30 -8.29
CA PRO A 66 9.34 -6.42 -7.87
C PRO A 66 9.99 -5.07 -7.50
N ARG A 67 9.52 -3.95 -8.06
CA ARG A 67 10.00 -2.59 -7.78
C ARG A 67 9.18 -1.89 -6.70
N LEU A 68 7.87 -2.14 -6.63
CA LEU A 68 6.99 -1.56 -5.61
C LEU A 68 7.26 -2.12 -4.20
N VAL A 69 7.49 -3.43 -4.09
CA VAL A 69 7.63 -4.11 -2.80
C VAL A 69 8.81 -3.57 -1.97
N PRO A 70 10.03 -3.39 -2.52
CA PRO A 70 11.14 -2.80 -1.76
C PRO A 70 10.84 -1.40 -1.24
N VAL A 71 10.17 -0.58 -2.04
CA VAL A 71 9.82 0.80 -1.70
C VAL A 71 8.78 0.84 -0.57
N LEU A 72 7.72 0.04 -0.68
CA LEU A 72 6.71 -0.08 0.38
C LEU A 72 7.29 -0.69 1.66
N LYS A 73 8.19 -1.67 1.53
CA LYS A 73 8.95 -2.23 2.66
C LYS A 73 9.74 -1.15 3.39
N ALA A 74 10.38 -0.23 2.65
CA ALA A 74 11.12 0.89 3.24
C ALA A 74 10.21 1.86 3.99
N ALA A 75 9.01 2.17 3.46
CA ALA A 75 8.02 2.98 4.18
C ALA A 75 7.55 2.29 5.47
N LEU A 76 7.27 0.98 5.43
CA LEU A 76 6.89 0.21 6.63
C LEU A 76 8.01 0.07 7.68
N ALA A 77 9.27 0.20 7.26
CA ALA A 77 10.42 0.17 8.17
C ALA A 77 10.77 1.54 8.75
N HIS A 78 10.13 2.61 8.28
CA HIS A 78 10.45 3.97 8.67
C HIS A 78 10.12 4.24 10.15
N SER A 79 10.90 5.09 10.82
CA SER A 79 10.70 5.45 12.23
C SER A 79 9.54 6.42 12.41
N ASP A 80 9.37 7.36 11.48
CA ASP A 80 8.21 8.28 11.43
C ASP A 80 6.90 7.51 11.29
N ASP A 81 6.01 7.77 12.22
CA ASP A 81 4.73 7.08 12.36
C ASP A 81 3.75 7.40 11.22
N GLU A 82 3.77 8.63 10.69
CA GLU A 82 2.91 8.97 9.54
C GLU A 82 3.40 8.31 8.26
N VAL A 83 4.72 8.21 8.07
CA VAL A 83 5.30 7.48 6.94
C VAL A 83 4.95 6.00 7.01
N PHE A 84 5.03 5.40 8.21
CA PHE A 84 4.61 4.03 8.45
C PHE A 84 3.13 3.83 8.08
N GLU A 85 2.23 4.69 8.56
CA GLU A 85 0.80 4.60 8.27
C GLU A 85 0.51 4.74 6.78
N ARG A 86 1.16 5.68 6.08
CA ARG A 86 1.03 5.81 4.62
C ARG A 86 1.51 4.55 3.90
N GLY A 87 2.61 3.95 4.35
CA GLY A 87 3.10 2.67 3.82
C GLY A 87 2.11 1.52 4.05
N LEU A 88 1.49 1.46 5.23
CA LEU A 88 0.49 0.44 5.58
C LEU A 88 -0.76 0.57 4.68
N ASP A 89 -1.27 1.78 4.53
CA ASP A 89 -2.42 2.07 3.66
C ASP A 89 -2.11 1.72 2.21
N ALA A 90 -0.91 2.05 1.71
CA ALA A 90 -0.48 1.75 0.35
C ALA A 90 -0.36 0.24 0.10
N VAL A 91 0.11 -0.54 1.08
CA VAL A 91 0.15 -2.01 0.98
C VAL A 91 -1.25 -2.60 0.90
N VAL A 92 -2.20 -2.09 1.69
CA VAL A 92 -3.60 -2.52 1.63
C VAL A 92 -4.24 -2.16 0.28
N GLN A 93 -4.01 -0.93 -0.22
CA GLN A 93 -4.50 -0.49 -1.52
C GLN A 93 -3.93 -1.32 -2.66
N LEU A 94 -2.62 -1.58 -2.65
CA LEU A 94 -1.97 -2.42 -3.66
C LEU A 94 -2.55 -3.84 -3.64
N SER A 95 -2.72 -4.43 -2.45
CA SER A 95 -3.30 -5.76 -2.29
C SER A 95 -4.73 -5.85 -2.82
N ALA A 96 -5.54 -4.81 -2.62
CA ALA A 96 -6.90 -4.75 -3.15
C ALA A 96 -6.96 -4.82 -4.69
N VAL A 97 -5.91 -4.34 -5.36
CA VAL A 97 -5.80 -4.32 -6.82
C VAL A 97 -5.17 -5.60 -7.36
N VAL A 98 -4.02 -6.01 -6.83
CA VAL A 98 -3.25 -7.15 -7.39
C VAL A 98 -3.63 -8.50 -6.79
N GLY A 99 -4.40 -8.49 -5.70
CA GLY A 99 -4.93 -9.67 -5.02
C GLY A 99 -3.85 -10.72 -4.71
N PRO A 100 -4.06 -12.00 -5.09
CA PRO A 100 -3.13 -13.08 -4.81
C PRO A 100 -1.72 -12.88 -5.38
N SER A 101 -1.54 -12.04 -6.40
CA SER A 101 -0.23 -11.76 -7.00
C SER A 101 0.76 -11.13 -6.01
N LEU A 102 0.27 -10.52 -4.93
CA LEU A 102 1.14 -9.98 -3.86
C LEU A 102 1.76 -11.08 -2.98
N ASN A 103 1.19 -12.29 -2.96
CA ASN A 103 1.56 -13.35 -2.03
C ASN A 103 3.05 -13.75 -2.11
N ASP A 104 3.62 -13.77 -3.32
CA ASP A 104 5.04 -14.12 -3.55
C ASP A 104 6.01 -13.14 -2.85
N HIS A 105 5.54 -11.91 -2.64
CA HIS A 105 6.31 -10.82 -2.06
C HIS A 105 5.91 -10.49 -0.62
N LEU A 106 4.74 -10.96 -0.17
CA LEU A 106 4.11 -10.56 1.08
C LEU A 106 4.97 -10.82 2.32
N LYS A 107 5.76 -11.90 2.32
CA LYS A 107 6.71 -12.25 3.39
C LYS A 107 7.65 -11.09 3.76
N HIS A 108 8.04 -10.27 2.77
CA HIS A 108 8.96 -9.15 2.97
C HIS A 108 8.29 -7.97 3.69
N LEU A 109 7.00 -7.74 3.41
CA LEU A 109 6.20 -6.68 4.04
C LEU A 109 5.81 -7.06 5.46
N LEU A 110 5.36 -8.31 5.66
CA LEU A 110 4.94 -8.84 6.96
C LEU A 110 6.02 -8.76 8.04
N THR A 111 7.30 -8.88 7.66
CA THR A 111 8.41 -8.80 8.62
C THR A 111 8.43 -7.44 9.36
N ASN A 112 8.14 -6.35 8.66
CA ASN A 112 8.07 -5.02 9.29
C ASN A 112 6.76 -4.82 10.06
N LEU A 113 5.65 -5.36 9.55
CA LEU A 113 4.35 -5.32 10.25
C LEU A 113 4.41 -6.06 11.59
N ALA A 114 5.02 -7.25 11.63
CA ALA A 114 5.20 -8.03 12.86
C ALA A 114 5.94 -7.23 13.94
N ARG A 115 6.99 -6.48 13.55
CA ARG A 115 7.75 -5.63 14.46
C ARG A 115 6.88 -4.50 15.03
N ARG A 116 6.11 -3.81 14.18
CA ARG A 116 5.23 -2.70 14.58
C ARG A 116 3.95 -3.17 15.30
N LEU A 117 3.56 -4.43 15.16
CA LEU A 117 2.40 -5.02 15.86
C LEU A 117 2.57 -5.04 17.39
N MET A 118 3.82 -5.07 17.88
CA MET A 118 4.12 -5.00 19.31
C MET A 118 3.86 -3.61 19.90
N ASP A 119 3.77 -2.59 19.06
CA ASP A 119 3.39 -1.25 19.47
C ASP A 119 1.86 -1.16 19.61
N LYS A 120 1.41 -0.89 20.83
CA LYS A 120 -0.02 -0.74 21.14
C LYS A 120 -0.70 0.31 20.27
N LYS A 121 0.04 1.33 19.82
CA LYS A 121 -0.48 2.40 18.93
C LYS A 121 -0.93 1.85 17.57
N PHE A 122 -0.21 0.88 17.02
CA PHE A 122 -0.47 0.38 15.66
C PHE A 122 -1.16 -0.97 15.61
N ARG A 123 -1.28 -1.66 16.74
CA ARG A 123 -1.82 -3.02 16.82
C ARG A 123 -3.17 -3.17 16.11
N GLU A 124 -4.12 -2.28 16.37
CA GLU A 124 -5.44 -2.33 15.76
C GLU A 124 -5.38 -2.10 14.25
N LYS A 125 -4.71 -1.02 13.81
CA LYS A 125 -4.54 -0.70 12.38
C LYS A 125 -3.86 -1.82 11.60
N ILE A 126 -2.79 -2.41 12.15
CA ILE A 126 -2.08 -3.53 11.52
C ILE A 126 -2.99 -4.76 11.47
N THR A 127 -3.75 -5.03 12.52
CA THR A 127 -4.69 -6.17 12.53
C THR A 127 -5.72 -6.02 11.41
N VAL A 128 -6.35 -4.86 11.27
CA VAL A 128 -7.30 -4.57 10.19
C VAL A 128 -6.61 -4.69 8.82
N ALA A 129 -5.38 -4.22 8.67
CA ALA A 129 -4.62 -4.37 7.44
C ALA A 129 -4.39 -5.85 7.09
N LEU A 130 -3.96 -6.68 8.04
CA LEU A 130 -3.75 -8.12 7.83
C LEU A 130 -5.04 -8.83 7.39
N GLN A 131 -6.18 -8.46 7.97
CA GLN A 131 -7.50 -8.99 7.58
C GLN A 131 -7.86 -8.64 6.14
N LYS A 132 -7.59 -7.40 5.72
CA LYS A 132 -7.77 -6.99 4.32
C LYS A 132 -6.82 -7.74 3.38
N LEU A 133 -5.56 -7.93 3.79
CA LEU A 133 -4.59 -8.71 3.00
C LEU A 133 -5.07 -10.15 2.80
N GLU A 134 -5.61 -10.77 3.85
CA GLU A 134 -6.25 -12.09 3.76
C GLU A 134 -7.46 -12.08 2.81
N GLN A 135 -8.35 -11.08 2.93
CA GLN A 135 -9.53 -10.95 2.09
C GLN A 135 -9.17 -10.85 0.60
N TYR A 136 -8.14 -10.08 0.25
CA TYR A 136 -7.74 -9.87 -1.16
C TYR A 136 -6.84 -10.97 -1.72
N GLY A 137 -5.91 -11.51 -0.91
CA GLY A 137 -4.94 -12.50 -1.36
C GLY A 137 -5.43 -13.96 -1.25
N GLY A 138 -6.55 -14.20 -0.57
CA GLY A 138 -7.21 -15.50 -0.45
C GLY A 138 -6.55 -16.46 0.56
N LYS A 139 -6.94 -17.73 0.51
CA LYS A 139 -6.56 -18.74 1.52
C LYS A 139 -5.05 -18.90 1.72
N ALA A 140 -4.28 -18.79 0.63
CA ALA A 140 -2.81 -18.91 0.69
C ALA A 140 -2.17 -17.82 1.55
N THR A 141 -2.77 -16.62 1.59
CA THR A 141 -2.28 -15.48 2.37
C THR A 141 -2.27 -15.77 3.86
N VAL A 142 -3.23 -16.54 4.38
CA VAL A 142 -3.29 -16.91 5.81
C VAL A 142 -2.05 -17.67 6.24
N THR A 143 -1.62 -18.66 5.45
CA THR A 143 -0.40 -19.43 5.73
C THR A 143 0.83 -18.54 5.74
N ILE A 144 0.91 -17.58 4.81
CA ILE A 144 2.03 -16.63 4.72
C ILE A 144 2.01 -15.67 5.93
N ILE A 145 0.86 -15.12 6.30
CA ILE A 145 0.70 -14.26 7.49
C ILE A 145 1.11 -15.02 8.74
N LYS A 146 0.57 -16.22 8.97
CA LYS A 146 0.87 -17.04 10.15
C LYS A 146 2.34 -17.44 10.25
N SER A 147 3.05 -17.57 9.12
CA SER A 147 4.50 -17.83 9.11
C SER A 147 5.35 -16.72 9.73
N LYS A 148 4.83 -15.47 9.76
CA LYS A 148 5.52 -14.30 10.33
C LYS A 148 4.84 -13.75 11.58
N ILE A 149 3.54 -13.96 11.71
CA ILE A 149 2.70 -13.50 12.81
C ILE A 149 1.86 -14.69 13.29
N PRO A 150 2.43 -15.61 14.10
CA PRO A 150 1.73 -16.83 14.53
C PRO A 150 0.46 -16.56 15.34
N THR A 151 0.38 -15.39 15.98
CA THR A 151 -0.76 -14.94 16.78
C THR A 151 -1.92 -14.41 15.95
N TYR A 152 -1.80 -14.35 14.63
CA TYR A 152 -2.86 -13.88 13.75
C TYR A 152 -4.05 -14.85 13.73
N CYS A 153 -5.24 -14.32 14.04
CA CYS A 153 -6.51 -15.03 13.90
C CYS A 153 -7.16 -14.66 12.56
N SER A 154 -7.43 -15.67 11.73
CA SER A 154 -8.11 -15.52 10.45
C SER A 154 -9.55 -15.05 10.64
N ILE A 155 -10.05 -14.27 9.67
CA ILE A 155 -11.45 -13.82 9.65
C ILE A 155 -12.40 -14.84 9.01
N PHE A 156 -11.85 -15.86 8.34
CA PHE A 156 -12.63 -16.96 7.78
C PHE A 156 -12.67 -18.13 8.78
N PRO A 157 -13.85 -18.72 9.03
CA PRO A 157 -14.01 -19.89 9.89
C PRO A 157 -13.38 -21.16 9.29
#